data_AF-A0A383BZG2-F1
#
_entry.id   AF-A0A383BZG2-F1
#
_cell.length_a   1.000
_cell.length_b   1.000
_cell.length_c   1.000
_cell.angle_alpha   90.00
_cell.angle_beta   90.00
_cell.angle_gamma   90.00
#
_symmetry.space_group_name_H-M   'P 1'
#
loop_
_entity.id
_entity.type
_entity.pdbx_description
1 polymer ?
#
loop_
_entity_poly.entity_id
_entity_poly.type
_entity_poly.pdbx_seq_one_letter_code
_entity_poly.pdbx_strand_id
1 'polypeptide(L)'
;MVAIIVPTMNRSNFVRRLLYYYSNCLIDNTVYIADSSDDEFHIKVIKEAITDVSHNLNVVYEHYPKTNIEEAKRLILGQVTEKYASYCGDDDFLVPSTLKKCAIFLDNNQDYSNCHGIGVCFKMKDDPLCGDIQTAWEYRLLGNESDDPHIRVYDFLSNY
;
A
#
# COMPACT_ATOMS: atom_id res chain seq x y z
N MET A 1 8.19 13.02 -2.65
CA MET A 1 6.95 12.25 -2.85
C MET A 1 7.30 10.77 -2.80
N VAL A 2 6.39 9.91 -2.34
CA VAL A 2 6.63 8.46 -2.17
C VAL A 2 5.70 7.71 -3.11
N ALA A 3 6.22 6.83 -3.96
CA ALA A 3 5.37 5.97 -4.78
C ALA A 3 4.60 4.96 -3.90
N ILE A 4 3.30 4.78 -4.14
CA ILE A 4 2.48 3.80 -3.43
C ILE A 4 2.26 2.62 -4.37
N ILE A 5 2.81 1.45 -4.03
CA ILE A 5 2.76 0.25 -4.88
C ILE A 5 1.68 -0.70 -4.37
N VAL A 6 0.64 -0.91 -5.19
CA VAL A 6 -0.55 -1.70 -4.87
C VAL A 6 -0.65 -2.88 -5.83
N PRO A 7 -0.11 -4.06 -5.47
CA PRO A 7 -0.40 -5.26 -6.23
C PRO A 7 -1.80 -5.79 -5.87
N THR A 8 -2.51 -6.32 -6.87
CA THR A 8 -3.84 -6.86 -6.69
C THR A 8 -4.10 -8.03 -7.62
N MET A 9 -5.04 -8.89 -7.26
CA MET A 9 -5.50 -10.00 -8.11
C MET A 9 -6.93 -10.35 -7.72
N ASN A 10 -7.87 -10.17 -8.64
CA ASN A 10 -9.29 -10.49 -8.47
C ASN A 10 -9.94 -9.84 -7.22
N ARG A 11 -9.48 -8.64 -6.86
CA ARG A 11 -9.93 -7.89 -5.67
C ARG A 11 -10.29 -6.43 -5.99
N SER A 12 -10.84 -6.18 -7.17
CA SER A 12 -11.15 -4.82 -7.67
C SER A 12 -11.97 -3.93 -6.73
N ASN A 13 -12.84 -4.52 -5.91
CA ASN A 13 -13.60 -3.76 -4.91
C ASN A 13 -12.72 -3.13 -3.83
N PHE A 14 -11.66 -3.81 -3.39
CA PHE A 14 -10.68 -3.29 -2.44
C PHE A 14 -9.87 -2.15 -3.06
N VAL A 15 -9.40 -2.35 -4.29
CA VAL A 15 -8.69 -1.31 -5.08
C VAL A 15 -9.55 -0.06 -5.25
N ARG A 16 -10.83 -0.21 -5.60
CA ARG A 16 -11.76 0.93 -5.73
C ARG A 16 -11.89 1.70 -4.41
N ARG A 17 -12.05 0.99 -3.29
CA ARG A 17 -12.11 1.60 -1.95
C ARG A 17 -10.81 2.36 -1.61
N LEU A 18 -9.66 1.76 -1.91
CA LEU A 18 -8.33 2.36 -1.74
C LEU A 18 -8.16 3.64 -2.57
N LEU A 19 -8.58 3.62 -3.84
CA LEU A 19 -8.51 4.80 -4.71
C LEU A 19 -9.38 5.95 -4.21
N TYR A 20 -10.62 5.67 -3.77
CA TYR A 20 -11.47 6.70 -3.17
C TYR A 20 -10.91 7.24 -1.86
N TYR A 21 -10.26 6.41 -1.03
CA TYR A 21 -9.57 6.90 0.17
C TYR A 21 -8.48 7.92 -0.19
N TYR A 22 -7.60 7.58 -1.13
CA TYR A 22 -6.50 8.46 -1.54
C TYR A 22 -6.98 9.73 -2.24
N SER A 23 -8.00 9.63 -3.08
CA SER A 23 -8.66 10.78 -3.72
C SER A 23 -9.25 11.74 -2.68
N ASN A 24 -9.98 11.23 -1.67
CA ASN A 24 -10.54 12.04 -0.60
C ASN A 24 -9.47 12.68 0.31
N CYS A 25 -8.29 12.05 0.40
CA CYS A 25 -7.16 12.59 1.15
C CYS A 25 -6.36 13.67 0.38
N LEU A 26 -6.66 13.90 -0.91
CA LEU A 26 -6.01 14.91 -1.76
C LEU A 26 -4.47 14.80 -1.74
N ILE A 27 -3.97 13.59 -2.01
CA ILE A 27 -2.54 13.30 -1.91
C ILE A 27 -1.77 13.71 -3.17
N ASP A 28 -0.51 14.11 -3.00
CA ASP A 28 0.41 14.39 -4.11
C ASP A 28 1.17 13.13 -4.59
N ASN A 29 0.97 11.99 -3.94
CA ASN A 29 1.65 10.74 -4.26
C ASN A 29 1.04 10.06 -5.50
N THR A 30 1.86 9.37 -6.28
CA THR A 30 1.40 8.48 -7.36
C THR A 30 1.06 7.10 -6.78
N VAL A 31 -0.11 6.57 -7.16
CA VAL A 31 -0.51 5.19 -6.88
C VAL A 31 -0.20 4.33 -8.10
N TYR A 32 0.64 3.31 -7.92
CA TYR A 32 1.02 2.34 -8.95
C TYR A 32 0.26 1.04 -8.68
N ILE A 33 -0.69 0.69 -9.55
CA ILE A 33 -1.50 -0.53 -9.46
C ILE A 33 -0.91 -1.58 -10.38
N ALA A 34 -0.43 -2.68 -9.79
CA ALA A 34 0.04 -3.86 -10.52
C ALA A 34 -1.04 -4.95 -10.46
N ASP A 35 -1.82 -5.08 -11.52
CA ASP A 35 -2.98 -5.96 -11.56
C ASP A 35 -2.63 -7.31 -12.19
N SER A 36 -2.72 -8.39 -11.41
CA SER A 36 -2.57 -9.78 -11.87
C SER A 36 -3.92 -10.47 -12.16
N SER A 37 -5.04 -9.73 -12.12
CA SER A 37 -6.38 -10.31 -12.30
C SER A 37 -6.50 -11.07 -13.62
N ASP A 38 -7.21 -12.20 -13.58
CA ASP A 38 -7.48 -13.04 -14.75
C ASP A 38 -8.93 -12.94 -15.23
N ASP A 39 -9.79 -12.23 -14.49
CA ASP A 39 -11.16 -11.91 -14.85
C ASP A 39 -11.30 -10.46 -15.35
N GLU A 40 -11.89 -10.28 -16.54
CA GLU A 40 -12.17 -8.97 -17.12
C GLU A 40 -13.08 -8.10 -16.25
N PHE A 41 -13.94 -8.70 -15.44
CA PHE A 41 -14.76 -7.97 -14.48
C PHE A 41 -13.88 -7.11 -13.54
N HIS A 42 -12.82 -7.68 -12.99
CA HIS A 42 -11.96 -6.98 -12.05
C HIS A 42 -11.17 -5.87 -12.73
N ILE A 43 -10.61 -6.14 -13.91
CA ILE A 43 -9.89 -5.17 -14.75
C ILE A 43 -10.78 -3.97 -15.07
N LYS A 44 -12.03 -4.23 -15.46
CA LYS A 44 -13.00 -3.18 -15.80
C LYS A 44 -13.31 -2.31 -14.59
N VAL A 45 -13.62 -2.90 -13.44
CA VAL A 45 -13.95 -2.17 -12.21
C VAL A 45 -12.78 -1.29 -11.76
N ILE A 46 -11.53 -1.76 -11.88
CA ILE A 46 -10.35 -0.95 -11.53
C ILE A 46 -10.23 0.26 -12.47
N LYS A 47 -10.36 0.05 -13.79
CA LYS A 47 -10.29 1.15 -14.77
C LYS A 47 -11.39 2.21 -14.58
N GLU A 48 -12.60 1.78 -14.25
CA GLU A 48 -13.70 2.68 -13.89
C GLU A 48 -13.34 3.50 -12.64
N ALA A 49 -12.87 2.85 -11.57
CA ALA A 49 -12.46 3.54 -10.35
C ALA A 49 -11.32 4.55 -10.56
N ILE A 50 -10.34 4.21 -11.42
CA ILE A 50 -9.25 5.13 -11.82
C ILE A 50 -9.82 6.37 -12.52
N THR A 51 -10.80 6.17 -13.40
CA THR A 51 -11.44 7.26 -14.12
C THR A 51 -12.16 8.22 -13.16
N ASP A 52 -12.88 7.68 -12.17
CA ASP A 52 -13.61 8.47 -11.17
C ASP A 52 -12.69 9.40 -10.35
N VAL A 53 -11.50 8.93 -9.99
CA VAL A 53 -10.55 9.67 -9.14
C VAL A 53 -9.53 10.50 -9.92
N SER A 54 -9.52 10.40 -11.25
CA SER A 54 -8.51 11.03 -12.12
C SER A 54 -8.42 12.56 -12.01
N HIS A 55 -9.44 13.21 -11.46
CA HIS A 55 -9.48 14.65 -11.28
C HIS A 55 -8.53 15.18 -10.18
N ASN A 56 -8.10 14.33 -9.24
CA ASN A 56 -7.27 14.72 -8.10
C ASN A 56 -6.28 13.63 -7.61
N LEU A 57 -6.19 12.49 -8.29
CA LEU A 57 -5.27 11.42 -7.93
C LEU A 57 -4.51 10.93 -9.16
N ASN A 58 -3.17 10.92 -9.08
CA ASN A 58 -2.33 10.33 -10.11
C ASN A 58 -2.25 8.82 -9.92
N VAL A 59 -2.67 8.06 -10.93
CA VAL A 59 -2.65 6.60 -10.90
C VAL A 59 -1.96 6.07 -12.15
N VAL A 60 -0.95 5.24 -11.94
CA VAL A 60 -0.31 4.43 -12.97
C VAL A 60 -0.85 3.01 -12.83
N TYR A 61 -1.46 2.48 -13.87
CA TYR A 61 -2.06 1.15 -13.86
C TYR A 61 -1.43 0.29 -14.94
N GLU A 62 -1.03 -0.92 -14.56
CA GLU A 62 -0.56 -1.94 -15.50
C GLU A 62 -1.17 -3.29 -15.19
N HIS A 63 -1.52 -4.00 -16.26
CA HIS A 63 -2.07 -5.35 -16.18
C HIS A 63 -1.00 -6.38 -16.55
N TYR A 64 -0.69 -7.27 -15.61
CA TYR A 64 0.31 -8.32 -15.72
C TYR A 64 -0.37 -9.71 -15.64
N PRO A 65 -1.07 -10.16 -16.68
CA PRO A 65 -1.75 -11.44 -16.67
C PRO A 65 -0.77 -12.61 -16.49
N LYS A 66 -1.22 -13.69 -15.83
CA LYS A 66 -0.43 -14.92 -15.56
C LYS A 66 0.81 -14.70 -14.67
N THR A 67 0.87 -13.58 -13.97
CA THR A 67 1.85 -13.33 -12.91
C THR A 67 1.17 -13.52 -11.55
N ASN A 68 1.97 -13.79 -10.51
CA ASN A 68 1.47 -13.61 -9.15
C ASN A 68 1.68 -12.15 -8.71
N ILE A 69 1.08 -11.77 -7.58
CA ILE A 69 1.15 -10.40 -7.05
C ILE A 69 2.58 -9.91 -6.78
N GLU A 70 3.51 -10.81 -6.43
CA GLU A 70 4.90 -10.46 -6.15
C GLU A 70 5.68 -10.15 -7.44
N GLU A 71 5.42 -10.91 -8.50
CA GLU A 71 5.98 -10.67 -9.81
C GLU A 71 5.42 -9.39 -10.43
N ALA A 72 4.10 -9.17 -10.39
CA ALA A 72 3.49 -7.93 -10.85
C ALA A 72 4.04 -6.70 -10.11
N LYS A 73 4.16 -6.80 -8.78
CA LYS A 73 4.80 -5.78 -7.93
C LYS A 73 6.22 -5.47 -8.40
N ARG A 74 7.03 -6.49 -8.69
CA ARG A 74 8.39 -6.30 -9.21
C ARG A 74 8.41 -5.63 -10.58
N LEU A 75 7.48 -5.99 -11.47
CA LEU A 75 7.42 -5.44 -12.83
C LEU A 75 7.05 -3.95 -12.83
N ILE A 76 6.07 -3.53 -12.03
CA ILE A 76 5.65 -2.12 -12.00
C ILE A 76 6.72 -1.19 -11.41
N LEU A 77 7.61 -1.70 -10.55
CA LEU A 77 8.73 -0.92 -10.01
C LEU A 77 9.64 -0.35 -11.10
N GLY A 78 9.67 -0.96 -12.30
CA GLY A 78 10.40 -0.42 -13.44
C GLY A 78 9.86 0.93 -13.97
N GLN A 79 8.65 1.33 -13.56
CA GLN A 79 8.02 2.61 -13.93
C GLN A 79 8.09 3.66 -12.80
N VAL A 80 8.56 3.28 -11.62
CA VAL A 80 8.64 4.19 -10.47
C VAL A 80 9.81 5.15 -10.68
N THR A 81 9.53 6.44 -10.48
CA THR A 81 10.55 7.50 -10.65
C THR A 81 10.85 8.23 -9.34
N GLU A 82 9.98 8.05 -8.35
CA GLU A 82 10.11 8.61 -7.02
C GLU A 82 11.33 8.01 -6.29
N LYS A 83 12.01 8.84 -5.49
CA LYS A 83 13.17 8.43 -4.68
C LYS A 83 12.84 7.30 -3.69
N TYR A 84 11.61 7.29 -3.18
CA TYR A 84 11.14 6.32 -2.20
C TYR A 84 9.83 5.69 -2.70
N ALA A 85 9.65 4.41 -2.37
CA ALA A 85 8.42 3.66 -2.63
C ALA A 85 7.95 2.97 -1.35
N SER A 86 6.65 2.77 -1.21
CA SER A 86 6.02 2.04 -0.12
C SER A 86 5.06 1.01 -0.68
N TYR A 87 5.16 -0.22 -0.17
CA TYR A 87 4.20 -1.28 -0.47
C TYR A 87 2.90 -1.04 0.31
N CYS A 88 1.76 -1.26 -0.36
CA CYS A 88 0.44 -1.22 0.24
C CYS A 88 -0.34 -2.44 -0.26
N GLY A 89 -0.89 -3.25 0.64
CA GLY A 89 -1.92 -4.22 0.27
C GLY A 89 -3.12 -3.51 -0.37
N ASP A 90 -3.84 -4.18 -1.27
CA ASP A 90 -5.05 -3.57 -1.87
C ASP A 90 -6.20 -3.40 -0.83
N ASP A 91 -6.10 -4.09 0.30
CA ASP A 91 -6.99 -4.06 1.46
C ASP A 91 -6.52 -3.14 2.60
N ASP A 92 -5.32 -2.59 2.48
CA ASP A 92 -4.70 -1.65 3.43
C ASP A 92 -4.83 -0.19 2.99
N PHE A 93 -4.48 0.73 3.90
CA PHE A 93 -4.36 2.15 3.61
C PHE A 93 -3.09 2.71 4.24
N LEU A 94 -2.29 3.43 3.45
CA LEU A 94 -1.16 4.19 3.97
C LEU A 94 -1.62 5.60 4.34
N VAL A 95 -1.24 6.07 5.52
CA VAL A 95 -1.55 7.43 5.95
C VAL A 95 -0.63 8.42 5.23
N PRO A 96 -1.13 9.34 4.38
CA PRO A 96 -0.28 10.17 3.52
C PRO A 96 0.69 11.07 4.30
N SER A 97 0.22 11.63 5.42
CA SER A 97 1.05 12.46 6.30
C SER A 97 2.20 11.66 6.94
N THR A 98 2.02 10.36 7.16
CA THR A 98 3.07 9.46 7.66
C THR A 98 4.08 9.14 6.56
N LEU A 99 3.66 8.90 5.32
CA LEU A 99 4.58 8.69 4.19
C LEU A 99 5.54 9.88 4.01
N LYS A 100 5.03 11.11 4.15
CA LYS A 100 5.86 12.31 4.12
C LYS A 100 6.90 12.32 5.24
N LYS A 101 6.51 11.95 6.46
CA LYS A 101 7.44 11.86 7.62
C LYS A 101 8.49 10.78 7.40
N CYS A 102 8.11 9.62 6.87
CA CYS A 102 9.03 8.53 6.52
C CYS A 102 10.07 8.96 5.48
N ALA A 103 9.66 9.65 4.42
CA ALA A 103 10.60 10.18 3.43
C ALA A 103 11.58 11.17 4.05
N ILE A 104 11.11 12.12 4.86
CA ILE A 104 11.96 13.09 5.57
C ILE A 104 12.95 12.38 6.52
N PHE A 105 12.49 11.33 7.22
CA PHE A 105 13.36 10.53 8.08
C PHE A 105 14.49 9.87 7.27
N LEU A 106 14.17 9.23 6.15
CA LEU A 106 15.18 8.58 5.29
C LEU A 106 16.10 9.59 4.59
N ASP A 107 15.63 10.81 4.32
CA ASP A 107 16.48 11.90 3.83
C ASP A 107 17.52 12.34 4.87
N ASN A 108 17.14 12.33 6.16
CA ASN A 108 18.00 12.78 7.25
C ASN A 108 18.90 11.68 7.84
N ASN A 109 18.59 10.40 7.61
CA ASN A 109 19.30 9.27 8.19
C ASN A 109 19.71 8.29 7.08
N GLN A 110 20.86 8.55 6.44
CA GLN A 110 21.33 7.81 5.26
C GLN A 110 21.82 6.39 5.56
N ASP A 111 21.99 6.04 6.83
CA ASP A 111 22.24 4.71 7.34
C ASP A 111 21.00 3.80 7.32
N TYR A 112 19.81 4.36 7.13
CA TYR A 112 18.54 3.63 7.01
C TYR A 112 18.14 3.44 5.55
N SER A 113 17.74 2.22 5.20
CA SER A 113 17.20 1.88 3.88
C SER A 113 15.66 1.81 3.84
N ASN A 114 15.02 1.75 5.01
CA ASN A 114 13.57 1.65 5.16
C ASN A 114 13.14 2.19 6.54
N CYS A 115 11.86 2.53 6.66
CA CYS A 115 11.22 2.87 7.92
C CYS A 115 9.70 2.64 7.78
N HIS A 116 9.00 2.57 8.91
CA HIS A 116 7.55 2.48 8.93
C HIS A 116 6.99 3.23 10.15
N GLY A 117 5.68 3.49 10.13
CA GLY A 117 4.95 4.01 11.29
C GLY A 117 4.33 2.89 12.14
N ILE A 118 3.49 3.28 13.09
CA ILE A 118 2.62 2.35 13.80
C ILE A 118 1.44 2.01 12.88
N GLY A 119 1.14 0.72 12.74
CA GLY A 119 -0.05 0.24 12.05
C GLY A 119 -1.28 0.28 12.95
N VAL A 120 -2.47 0.35 12.36
CA VAL A 120 -3.73 0.20 13.07
C VAL A 120 -4.55 -0.85 12.33
N CYS A 121 -4.86 -1.95 13.00
CA CYS A 121 -5.82 -2.91 12.51
C CYS A 121 -7.22 -2.49 12.95
N PHE A 122 -8.21 -2.73 12.10
CA PHE A 122 -9.60 -2.49 12.43
C PHE A 122 -10.48 -3.62 11.91
N LYS A 123 -11.60 -3.83 12.59
CA LYS A 123 -12.63 -4.80 12.21
C LYS A 123 -13.92 -4.06 11.93
N MET A 124 -14.56 -4.40 10.81
CA MET A 124 -15.86 -3.85 10.44
C MET A 124 -16.98 -4.61 11.14
N LYS A 125 -18.05 -3.92 11.51
CA LYS A 125 -19.25 -4.57 12.05
C LYS A 125 -19.93 -5.37 10.93
N ASP A 126 -20.14 -6.67 11.16
CA ASP A 126 -20.71 -7.62 10.18
C ASP A 126 -19.82 -7.90 8.94
N ASP A 127 -18.53 -7.54 9.03
CA ASP A 127 -17.50 -7.76 7.99
C ASP A 127 -17.79 -7.23 6.57
N PRO A 128 -18.45 -6.06 6.38
CA PRO A 128 -18.57 -5.45 5.07
C PRO A 128 -17.27 -4.79 4.63
N LEU A 129 -17.11 -4.62 3.32
CA LEU A 129 -16.01 -3.85 2.74
C LEU A 129 -15.99 -2.38 3.20
N CYS A 130 -17.16 -1.76 3.37
CA CYS A 130 -17.30 -0.40 3.87
C CYS A 130 -18.45 -0.37 4.89
N GLY A 131 -18.30 0.35 6.00
CA GLY A 131 -19.32 0.42 7.04
C GLY A 131 -18.78 0.98 8.35
N ASP A 132 -19.45 0.63 9.46
CA ASP A 132 -19.03 1.04 10.79
C ASP A 132 -17.88 0.17 11.31
N ILE A 133 -16.87 0.81 11.89
CA ILE A 133 -15.77 0.12 12.57
C ILE A 133 -16.29 -0.41 13.92
N GLN A 134 -16.18 -1.72 14.14
CA GLN A 134 -16.52 -2.38 15.40
C GLN A 134 -15.42 -2.20 16.45
N THR A 135 -14.17 -2.42 16.05
CA THR A 135 -13.00 -2.35 16.92
C THR A 135 -11.78 -1.91 16.12
N ALA A 136 -10.85 -1.21 16.77
CA ALA A 136 -9.52 -0.93 16.22
C ALA A 136 -8.45 -1.14 17.31
N TRP A 137 -7.27 -1.59 16.92
CA TRP A 137 -6.14 -1.81 17.81
C TRP A 137 -4.82 -1.51 17.10
N GLU A 138 -3.79 -1.19 17.88
CA GLU A 138 -2.47 -0.94 17.33
C GLU A 138 -1.84 -2.24 16.83
N TYR A 139 -1.25 -2.17 15.64
CA TYR A 139 -0.39 -3.18 15.06
C TYR A 139 1.05 -2.66 15.05
N ARG A 140 1.83 -3.10 16.03
CA ARG A 140 3.19 -2.64 16.24
C ARG A 140 4.17 -3.57 15.56
N LEU A 141 4.77 -3.08 14.49
CA LEU A 141 6.00 -3.65 13.94
C LEU A 141 7.18 -3.05 14.72
N LEU A 142 8.12 -3.89 15.15
CA LEU A 142 9.33 -3.44 15.83
C LEU A 142 10.43 -3.10 14.82
N GLY A 143 11.27 -2.12 15.18
CA GLY A 143 12.47 -1.81 14.42
C GLY A 143 13.46 -2.97 14.44
N ASN A 144 14.28 -3.07 13.40
CA ASN A 144 15.28 -4.12 13.23
C ASN A 144 16.71 -3.60 13.48
N GLU A 145 16.87 -2.68 14.44
CA GLU A 145 18.12 -1.95 14.71
C GLU A 145 19.16 -2.75 15.52
N SER A 146 18.77 -3.89 16.10
CA SER A 146 19.71 -4.73 16.86
C SER A 146 20.86 -5.20 15.97
N ASP A 147 22.10 -5.09 16.47
CA ASP A 147 23.30 -5.64 15.81
C ASP A 147 23.23 -7.17 15.69
N ASP A 148 22.57 -7.84 16.64
CA ASP A 148 22.42 -9.30 16.64
C ASP A 148 21.27 -9.75 15.70
N PRO A 149 21.55 -10.55 14.64
CA PRO A 149 20.53 -11.09 13.74
C PRO A 149 19.49 -11.97 14.42
N HIS A 150 19.86 -12.70 15.48
CA HIS A 150 18.92 -13.55 16.22
C HIS A 150 17.88 -12.71 16.95
N ILE A 151 18.30 -11.60 17.55
CA ILE A 151 17.38 -10.65 18.20
C ILE A 151 16.44 -10.04 17.17
N ARG A 152 16.94 -9.62 15.98
CA ARG A 152 16.08 -9.07 14.92
C ARG A 152 14.97 -10.05 14.50
N VAL A 153 15.30 -11.33 14.34
CA VAL A 153 14.31 -12.36 13.98
C VAL A 153 13.37 -12.66 15.14
N TYR A 154 13.90 -12.78 16.36
CA TYR A 154 13.10 -13.01 17.56
C TYR A 154 12.07 -11.89 17.78
N ASP A 155 12.49 -10.63 17.70
CA ASP A 155 11.62 -9.46 17.89
C ASP A 155 10.53 -9.39 16.83
N PHE A 156 10.87 -9.71 15.58
CA PHE A 156 9.91 -9.79 14.47
C PHE A 156 8.85 -10.87 14.72
N LEU A 157 9.26 -12.08 15.13
CA LEU A 157 8.34 -13.20 15.35
C LEU A 157 7.57 -13.11 16.68
N SER A 158 8.05 -12.36 17.65
CA SER A 158 7.37 -12.21 18.96
C SER A 158 6.11 -11.33 18.89
N ASN A 159 5.94 -10.57 17.81
CA ASN A 159 4.80 -9.67 17.61
C ASN A 159 3.95 -10.02 16.37
N TYR A 160 4.14 -11.23 15.80
CA TYR A 160 3.38 -11.71 14.65
C TYR A 160 2.23 -12.63 15.06
#